data_AF-A0A2E5J1D6-F1
#
_entry.id   AF-A0A2E5J1D6-F1
#
_cell.length_a   1.000
_cell.length_b   1.000
_cell.length_c   1.000
_cell.angle_alpha   90.00
_cell.angle_beta   90.00
_cell.angle_gamma   90.00
#
_symmetry.space_group_name_H-M   'P 1'
#
loop_
_entity.id
_entity.type
_entity.pdbx_description
1 polymer ?
#
loop_
_entity_poly.entity_id
_entity_poly.type
_entity_poly.pdbx_seq_one_letter_code
_entity_poly.pdbx_strand_id
1 'polypeptide(L)'
;MLLESFIPQLPTTSIDIAVYVCAYIGIVLLVYATFIEKEHRQDIVRALGAAGMFVYAVHIQNLIFSIAMAAVTCAALIEFIEIMLGLHKNSPEQLQQYKSRWRIKKK
;
A
#
# COMPACT_ATOMS: atom_id res chain seq x y z
N MET A 1 -9.21 -34.65 -5.29
CA MET A 1 -8.06 -33.80 -5.67
C MET A 1 -8.44 -32.40 -6.16
N LEU A 2 -9.49 -32.18 -6.98
CA LEU A 2 -9.88 -30.81 -7.41
C LEU A 2 -10.40 -29.90 -6.29
N LEU A 3 -11.02 -30.46 -5.26
CA LEU A 3 -11.61 -29.72 -4.13
C LEU A 3 -10.66 -29.51 -2.96
N GLU A 4 -9.61 -30.34 -2.84
CA GLU A 4 -8.62 -30.24 -1.75
C GLU A 4 -7.77 -28.97 -1.88
N SER A 5 -7.55 -28.48 -3.09
CA SER A 5 -6.86 -27.21 -3.37
C SER A 5 -7.64 -25.96 -2.95
N PHE A 6 -8.93 -26.08 -2.61
CA PHE A 6 -9.74 -24.99 -2.08
C PHE A 6 -9.79 -24.94 -0.56
N ILE A 7 -9.21 -25.93 0.13
CA ILE A 7 -9.13 -25.92 1.59
C ILE A 7 -7.88 -25.11 1.96
N PRO A 8 -8.02 -23.89 2.49
CA PRO A 8 -6.87 -23.11 2.91
C PRO A 8 -6.17 -23.84 4.06
N GLN A 9 -4.85 -23.90 3.99
CA GLN A 9 -4.06 -24.34 5.14
C GLN A 9 -4.21 -23.30 6.25
N LEU A 10 -4.82 -23.70 7.36
CA LEU A 10 -4.97 -22.82 8.51
C LEU A 10 -3.63 -22.71 9.26
N PRO A 11 -3.26 -21.51 9.70
CA PRO A 11 -2.08 -21.32 10.53
C PRO A 11 -2.24 -22.10 11.85
N THR A 12 -1.25 -22.91 12.21
CA THR A 12 -1.31 -23.76 13.41
C THR A 12 -0.42 -23.24 14.53
N THR A 13 0.58 -22.41 14.22
CA THR A 13 1.45 -21.79 15.22
C THR A 13 1.04 -20.34 15.50
N SER A 14 1.36 -19.85 16.70
CA SER A 14 1.09 -18.46 17.07
C SER A 14 1.80 -17.45 16.15
N ILE A 15 2.97 -17.81 15.63
CA ILE A 15 3.73 -16.99 14.69
C ILE A 15 2.98 -16.90 13.36
N ASP A 16 2.52 -18.04 12.83
CA ASP A 16 1.74 -18.06 11.59
C ASP A 16 0.48 -17.23 11.74
N ILE A 17 -0.24 -17.36 12.87
CA ILE A 17 -1.44 -16.56 13.14
C ILE A 17 -1.11 -15.06 13.09
N ALA A 18 -0.03 -14.62 13.75
CA ALA A 18 0.37 -13.22 13.74
C ALA A 18 0.73 -12.72 12.33
N VAL A 19 1.44 -13.54 11.54
CA VAL A 19 1.82 -13.20 10.16
C VAL A 19 0.58 -13.12 9.26
N TYR A 20 -0.35 -14.06 9.37
CA TYR A 20 -1.60 -14.05 8.59
C TYR A 20 -2.49 -12.87 8.97
N VAL A 21 -2.61 -12.54 10.26
CA VAL A 21 -3.33 -11.33 10.70
C VAL A 21 -2.68 -10.07 10.14
N CYS A 22 -1.34 -9.98 10.18
CA CYS A 22 -0.59 -8.88 9.58
C CYS A 22 -0.86 -8.77 8.06
N ALA A 23 -0.92 -9.91 7.36
CA ALA A 23 -1.26 -9.97 5.95
C ALA A 23 -2.67 -9.45 5.69
N TYR A 24 -3.67 -9.90 6.45
CA TYR A 24 -5.06 -9.44 6.28
C TYR A 24 -5.20 -7.93 6.53
N ILE A 25 -4.54 -7.40 7.57
CA ILE A 25 -4.47 -5.96 7.80
C ILE A 25 -3.78 -5.28 6.60
N GLY A 26 -2.69 -5.85 6.10
CA GLY A 26 -1.97 -5.36 4.93
C GLY A 26 -2.84 -5.25 3.68
N ILE A 27 -3.64 -6.27 3.39
CA ILE A 27 -4.63 -6.28 2.29
C ILE A 27 -5.63 -5.14 2.46
N VAL A 28 -6.22 -5.00 3.65
CA VAL A 28 -7.20 -3.95 3.92
C VAL A 28 -6.57 -2.57 3.71
N LEU A 29 -5.35 -2.34 4.18
CA LEU A 29 -4.64 -1.08 3.99
C LEU A 29 -4.31 -0.80 2.52
N LEU A 30 -3.84 -1.79 1.76
CA LEU A 30 -3.54 -1.65 0.33
C LEU A 30 -4.80 -1.30 -0.49
N VAL A 31 -5.91 -2.00 -0.21
CA VAL A 31 -7.19 -1.73 -0.86
C VAL A 31 -7.68 -0.33 -0.46
N TYR A 32 -7.64 -0.01 0.83
CA TYR A 32 -8.05 1.29 1.35
C TYR A 32 -7.24 2.44 0.72
N ALA A 33 -5.92 2.27 0.56
CA ALA A 33 -5.05 3.26 -0.09
C ALA A 33 -5.47 3.58 -1.54
N THR A 34 -6.27 2.74 -2.20
CA THR A 34 -6.81 3.02 -3.55
C THR A 34 -7.92 4.06 -3.51
N PHE A 35 -8.66 4.16 -2.40
CA PHE A 35 -9.81 5.04 -2.23
C PHE A 35 -9.49 6.34 -1.50
N ILE A 36 -8.34 6.44 -0.84
CA ILE A 36 -7.89 7.69 -0.22
C ILE A 36 -7.59 8.69 -1.35
N GLU A 37 -8.13 9.91 -1.25
CA GLU A 37 -7.74 11.02 -2.15
C GLU A 37 -6.22 11.22 -2.11
N LYS A 38 -5.63 11.70 -3.21
CA LYS A 38 -4.18 11.94 -3.33
C LYS A 38 -3.71 12.98 -2.32
N GLU A 39 -3.46 12.53 -1.10
CA GLU A 39 -2.92 13.27 0.03
C GLU A 39 -1.73 12.49 0.60
N HIS A 40 -0.91 13.19 1.38
CA HIS A 40 0.23 12.66 2.14
C HIS A 40 -0.07 11.34 2.89
N ARG A 41 -1.34 11.11 3.23
CA ARG A 41 -1.82 9.93 3.97
C ARG A 41 -1.92 8.67 3.10
N GLN A 42 -2.05 8.82 1.77
CA GLN A 42 -2.18 7.69 0.85
C GLN A 42 -0.89 6.84 0.81
N ASP A 43 0.27 7.50 0.72
CA ASP A 43 1.54 6.82 0.50
C ASP A 43 2.01 6.07 1.75
N ILE A 44 1.79 6.63 2.94
CA ILE A 44 2.10 5.91 4.18
C ILE A 44 1.17 4.70 4.38
N VAL A 45 -0.12 4.82 4.05
CA VAL A 45 -1.06 3.69 4.13
C VAL A 45 -0.68 2.60 3.13
N ARG A 46 -0.28 2.99 1.90
CA ARG A 46 0.22 2.06 0.89
C ARG A 46 1.50 1.36 1.35
N ALA A 47 2.45 2.09 1.93
CA ALA A 47 3.69 1.55 2.47
C ALA A 47 3.44 0.53 3.59
N LEU A 48 2.58 0.86 4.56
CA LEU A 48 2.23 -0.05 5.65
C LEU A 48 1.50 -1.30 5.14
N GLY A 49 0.58 -1.12 4.19
CA GLY A 49 -0.12 -2.23 3.56
C GLY A 49 0.82 -3.17 2.81
N ALA A 50 1.72 -2.62 2.00
CA ALA A 50 2.74 -3.38 1.27
C ALA A 50 3.74 -4.07 2.21
N ALA A 51 4.15 -3.41 3.29
CA ALA A 51 5.04 -3.99 4.29
C ALA A 51 4.39 -5.20 5.00
N GLY A 52 3.10 -5.13 5.32
CA GLY A 52 2.36 -6.27 5.87
C GLY A 52 2.33 -7.47 4.91
N MET A 53 2.10 -7.21 3.61
CA MET A 53 2.17 -8.25 2.58
C MET A 53 3.60 -8.76 2.33
N PHE A 54 4.62 -7.92 2.51
CA PHE A 54 6.01 -8.33 2.42
C PHE A 54 6.38 -9.35 3.51
N VAL A 55 5.96 -9.11 4.76
CA VAL A 55 6.17 -10.05 5.87
C VAL A 55 5.55 -11.41 5.54
N TYR A 56 4.32 -11.41 5.02
CA TYR A 56 3.67 -12.64 4.57
C TYR A 56 4.42 -13.31 3.41
N ALA A 57 4.84 -12.56 2.40
CA ALA A 57 5.57 -13.08 1.25
C ALA A 57 6.88 -13.77 1.65
N VAL A 58 7.63 -13.17 2.59
CA VAL A 58 8.84 -13.76 3.17
C VAL A 58 8.50 -15.03 3.95
N HIS A 59 7.42 -15.01 4.73
CA HIS A 59 6.98 -16.17 5.51
C HIS A 59 6.62 -17.39 4.65
N ILE A 60 5.92 -17.18 3.52
CA ILE A 60 5.62 -18.25 2.55
C ILE A 60 6.78 -18.53 1.58
N GLN A 61 7.94 -17.90 1.78
CA GLN A 61 9.16 -18.06 0.98
C GLN A 61 8.96 -17.78 -0.53
N ASN A 62 8.07 -16.83 -0.86
CA ASN A 62 7.78 -16.46 -2.24
C ASN A 62 8.64 -15.26 -2.66
N LEU A 63 9.80 -15.55 -3.27
CA LEU A 63 10.79 -14.54 -3.66
C LEU A 63 10.21 -13.44 -4.58
N ILE A 64 9.43 -13.81 -5.59
CA ILE A 64 8.85 -12.86 -6.55
C ILE A 64 7.91 -11.90 -5.80
N PHE A 65 7.06 -12.45 -4.94
CA PHE A 65 6.11 -11.64 -4.19
C PHE A 65 6.80 -10.76 -3.15
N SER A 66 7.85 -11.27 -2.49
CA SER A 66 8.68 -10.50 -1.56
C SER A 66 9.33 -9.31 -2.25
N ILE A 67 9.95 -9.51 -3.42
CA ILE A 67 10.59 -8.42 -4.17
C ILE A 67 9.54 -7.38 -4.58
N ALA A 68 8.38 -7.82 -5.09
CA ALA A 68 7.31 -6.91 -5.49
C ALA A 68 6.82 -6.05 -4.31
N MET A 69 6.53 -6.66 -3.16
CA MET A 69 6.03 -5.92 -2.00
C MET A 69 7.10 -5.03 -1.36
N ALA A 70 8.37 -5.45 -1.36
CA ALA A 70 9.48 -4.61 -0.94
C ALA A 70 9.62 -3.37 -1.83
N ALA A 71 9.56 -3.54 -3.16
CA ALA A 71 9.65 -2.43 -4.10
C ALA A 71 8.50 -1.43 -3.91
N VAL A 72 7.26 -1.91 -3.73
CA VAL A 72 6.10 -1.05 -3.45
C VAL A 72 6.26 -0.31 -2.13
N THR A 73 6.73 -1.00 -1.08
CA THR A 73 6.99 -0.39 0.24
C THR A 73 8.02 0.73 0.12
N CYS A 74 9.16 0.47 -0.51
CA CYS A 74 10.22 1.45 -0.68
C CYS A 74 9.78 2.65 -1.54
N ALA A 75 9.08 2.41 -2.66
CA ALA A 75 8.59 3.48 -3.52
C ALA A 75 7.62 4.41 -2.77
N ALA A 76 6.65 3.82 -2.05
CA ALA A 76 5.68 4.58 -1.27
C ALA A 76 6.34 5.34 -0.09
N LEU A 77 7.37 4.76 0.54
CA LEU A 77 8.13 5.45 1.59
C LEU A 77 8.95 6.62 1.05
N ILE A 78 9.60 6.47 -0.10
CA ILE A 78 10.35 7.55 -0.75
C ILE A 78 9.41 8.70 -1.08
N GLU A 79 8.28 8.42 -1.74
CA GLU A 79 7.27 9.43 -2.07
C GLU A 79 6.75 10.13 -0.81
N PHE A 80 6.42 9.37 0.23
CA PHE A 80 6.01 9.91 1.52
C PHE A 80 7.08 10.84 2.14
N ILE A 81 8.36 10.45 2.12
CA ILE A 81 9.46 11.25 2.65
C ILE A 81 9.67 12.53 1.83
N GLU A 82 9.65 12.46 0.50
CA GLU A 82 9.76 13.62 -0.38
C GLU A 82 8.65 14.65 -0.12
N ILE A 83 7.44 14.14 0.09
CA ILE A 83 6.25 14.89 0.42
C ILE A 83 6.38 15.53 1.82
N MET A 84 6.86 14.79 2.83
CA MET A 84 7.10 15.32 4.18
C MET A 84 8.17 16.42 4.21
N LEU A 85 9.21 16.29 3.39
CA LEU A 85 10.29 17.27 3.29
C LEU A 85 9.91 18.49 2.42
N GLY A 86 8.71 18.51 1.83
CA GLY A 86 8.26 19.59 0.95
C GLY A 86 9.06 19.68 -0.36
N LEU A 87 9.82 18.64 -0.70
CA LEU A 87 10.61 18.55 -1.93
C LEU A 87 9.78 18.08 -3.13
N HIS A 88 8.55 17.64 -2.87
CA HIS A 88 7.64 17.18 -3.90
C HIS A 88 7.24 18.34 -4.81
N LYS A 89 7.78 18.35 -6.04
CA LYS A 89 7.32 19.25 -7.09
C LYS A 89 5.87 18.87 -7.40
N ASN A 90 4.91 19.71 -6.97
CA ASN A 90 3.53 19.61 -7.43
C ASN A 90 3.53 19.37 -8.94
N SER A 91 2.96 18.25 -9.38
CA SER A 91 2.81 18.00 -10.82
C SER A 91 2.08 19.20 -11.44
N PRO A 92 2.54 19.73 -12.60
CA PRO A 92 1.87 20.84 -13.28
C PRO A 92 0.37 20.58 -13.52
N GLU A 93 -0.06 19.31 -13.58
CA GLU A 93 -1.47 18.90 -13.69
C GLU A 93 -2.28 19.21 -12.41
N GLN A 94 -1.70 19.03 -11.21
CA GLN A 94 -2.36 19.38 -9.94
C GLN A 94 -2.49 20.90 -9.77
N LEU A 95 -1.49 21.66 -10.23
CA LEU A 95 -1.53 23.12 -10.31
C LEU A 95 -2.62 23.63 -11.27
N GLN A 96 -2.82 22.96 -12.41
CA GLN A 96 -3.90 23.30 -13.34
C GLN A 96 -5.29 22.97 -12.77
N GLN A 97 -5.47 21.81 -12.12
CA GLN A 97 -6.74 21.49 -11.46
C GLN A 97 -7.08 22.50 -10.36
N TYR A 98 -6.11 22.90 -9.54
CA TYR A 98 -6.32 23.90 -8.49
C TYR A 98 -6.72 25.27 -9.09
N LYS A 99 -6.03 25.74 -10.14
CA LYS A 99 -6.39 26.98 -10.86
C LYS A 99 -7.77 26.93 -11.51
N SER A 100 -8.17 25.77 -12.05
CA SER A 100 -9.49 25.60 -12.68
C SER A 100 -10.63 25.71 -11.66
N ARG A 101 -10.49 25.07 -10.49
CA ARG A 101 -11.49 25.11 -9.41
C ARG A 101 -11.61 26.51 -8.79
N TRP A 102 -10.50 27.23 -8.64
CA TRP A 102 -10.50 28.62 -8.14
C TRP A 102 -11.18 29.60 -9.10
N ARG A 103 -11.10 29.36 -10.41
CA ARG A 103 -11.80 30.18 -11.42
C ARG A 103 -13.32 29.93 -11.44
N ILE A 104 -13.79 28.72 -11.14
CA ILE A 104 -15.22 28.39 -11.10
C ILE A 104 -15.91 29.09 -9.93
N LYS A 105 -15.23 29.23 -8.77
CA LYS A 105 -15.76 29.96 -7.61
C LYS A 105 -15.81 31.48 -7.76
N LYS A 106 -15.22 32.05 -8.81
CA LYS A 106 -15.09 33.51 -9.01
C LYS A 106 -16.09 34.09 -10.03
N LYS A 107 -17.08 33.31 -10.46
CA LYS A 107 -18.26 33.76 -11.21
C LYS A 107 -19.47 33.64 -10.31
#